data_AF-A0A1X0QMX2-F1
#
_entry.id   AF-A0A1X0QMX2-F1
#
_cell.length_a   1.000
_cell.length_b   1.000
_cell.length_c   1.000
_cell.angle_alpha   90.00
_cell.angle_beta   90.00
_cell.angle_gamma   90.00
#
_symmetry.space_group_name_H-M   'P 1'
#
loop_
_entity.id
_entity.type
_entity.pdbx_description
1 polymer ?
#
loop_
_entity_poly.entity_id
_entity_poly.type
_entity_poly.pdbx_seq_one_letter_code
_entity_poly.pdbx_strand_id
1 'polypeptide(L)'
;MFGELRRMNMRQIALQILNILTIGATALMVWKGLGLVTNTESPIVVVLSGSMEPAFHRGDLLFLTLPRNDNVAINDICVFKLPGRDIPIVHRVLKIHQDETGKEYLLTKGDNNARDDRVLYDRGQMWINKEHLVGKVKGFLPYVGMVTIMMNDYAWMKYAVLGVLGFFVLIHRE
;
A
#
# COMPACT_ATOMS: atom_id res chain seq x y z
N MET A 1 12.54 36.70 2.02
CA MET A 1 11.73 35.77 1.20
C MET A 1 11.93 35.98 -0.30
N PHE A 2 11.42 37.05 -0.93
CA PHE A 2 11.64 37.31 -2.37
C PHE A 2 13.03 37.90 -2.71
N GLY A 3 13.69 38.59 -1.78
CA GLY A 3 15.00 39.22 -2.02
C GLY A 3 16.16 38.24 -2.20
N GLU A 4 16.05 37.03 -1.63
CA GLU A 4 17.08 35.97 -1.75
C GLU A 4 16.85 35.07 -2.96
N LEU A 5 15.59 34.70 -3.27
CA LEU A 5 15.24 34.08 -4.55
C LEU A 5 15.68 34.96 -5.73
N ARG A 6 15.64 36.29 -5.57
CA ARG A 6 16.08 37.28 -6.56
C ARG A 6 17.61 37.45 -6.63
N ARG A 7 18.36 36.95 -5.64
CA ARG A 7 19.84 36.95 -5.60
C ARG A 7 20.46 35.64 -6.07
N MET A 8 19.66 34.59 -6.27
CA MET A 8 20.15 33.32 -6.78
C MET A 8 20.48 33.44 -8.27
N ASN A 9 21.68 33.01 -8.64
CA ASN A 9 22.00 32.85 -10.05
C ASN A 9 21.08 31.78 -10.66
N MET A 10 20.65 31.98 -11.92
CA MET A 10 19.76 31.03 -12.62
C MET A 10 20.27 29.59 -12.55
N ARG A 11 21.60 29.40 -12.56
CA ARG A 11 22.27 28.11 -12.36
C ARG A 11 21.99 27.48 -10.99
N GLN A 12 21.97 28.26 -9.91
CA GLN A 12 21.69 27.76 -8.56
C GLN A 12 20.24 27.33 -8.41
N ILE A 13 19.30 28.08 -9.00
CA ILE A 13 17.89 27.70 -9.05
C ILE A 13 17.73 26.39 -9.84
N ALA A 14 18.36 26.29 -11.01
CA ALA A 14 18.33 25.08 -11.83
C ALA A 14 18.90 23.85 -11.11
N LEU A 15 20.01 24.00 -10.37
CA LEU A 15 20.59 22.91 -9.57
C LEU A 15 19.69 22.48 -8.42
N GLN A 16 19.00 23.40 -7.75
CA GLN A 16 18.04 23.04 -6.69
C GLN A 16 16.83 22.29 -7.24
N ILE A 17 16.30 22.73 -8.38
CA ILE A 17 15.22 22.02 -9.08
C ILE A 17 15.70 20.62 -9.46
N LEU A 18 16.90 20.49 -10.02
CA LEU A 18 17.47 19.20 -10.39
C LEU A 18 17.58 18.28 -9.16
N ASN A 19 18.08 18.77 -8.02
CA ASN A 19 18.19 17.97 -6.80
C ASN A 19 16.82 17.47 -6.32
N ILE A 20 15.80 18.32 -6.32
CA ILE A 20 14.44 17.92 -5.93
C ILE A 20 13.91 16.85 -6.89
N LEU A 21 14.11 17.03 -8.21
CA LEU A 21 13.74 16.05 -9.22
C LEU A 21 14.48 14.72 -9.03
N THR A 22 15.78 14.76 -8.72
CA THR A 22 16.58 13.57 -8.45
C THR A 22 16.06 12.82 -7.22
N ILE A 23 15.77 13.52 -6.12
CA ILE A 23 15.19 12.89 -4.90
C ILE A 23 13.85 12.23 -5.25
N GLY A 24 12.95 12.94 -5.92
CA GLY A 24 11.67 12.37 -6.36
C GLY A 24 11.84 11.15 -7.27
N ALA A 25 12.75 11.21 -8.24
CA ALA A 25 13.06 10.11 -9.13
C ALA A 25 13.63 8.90 -8.37
N THR A 26 14.55 9.10 -7.42
CA THR A 26 15.08 8.00 -6.60
C THR A 26 14.01 7.31 -5.77
N ALA A 27 13.10 8.06 -5.15
CA ALA A 27 11.98 7.49 -4.40
C ALA A 27 11.06 6.65 -5.30
N LEU A 28 10.73 7.15 -6.50
CA LEU A 28 9.92 6.42 -7.49
C LEU A 28 10.63 5.16 -7.99
N MET A 29 11.95 5.24 -8.22
CA MET A 29 12.76 4.08 -8.62
C MET A 29 12.78 3.00 -7.53
N VAL A 30 12.92 3.37 -6.26
CA VAL A 30 12.84 2.42 -5.15
C VAL A 30 11.46 1.76 -5.09
N TRP A 31 10.39 2.54 -5.20
CA TRP A 31 9.02 2.00 -5.19
C TRP A 31 8.77 1.02 -6.34
N LYS A 32 9.13 1.41 -7.57
CA LYS A 32 8.98 0.54 -8.75
C LYS A 32 9.92 -0.66 -8.71
N GLY A 33 11.14 -0.49 -8.24
CA GLY A 33 12.09 -1.58 -8.02
C GLY A 33 11.54 -2.62 -7.04
N LEU A 34 10.97 -2.16 -5.92
CA LEU A 34 10.33 -3.05 -4.95
C LEU A 34 9.13 -3.79 -5.56
N GLY A 35 8.29 -3.10 -6.34
CA GLY A 35 7.16 -3.73 -7.03
C GLY A 35 7.59 -4.79 -8.06
N LEU A 36 8.69 -4.55 -8.78
CA LEU A 36 9.27 -5.52 -9.71
C LEU A 36 9.83 -6.76 -8.98
N VAL A 37 10.58 -6.55 -7.89
CA VAL A 37 11.16 -7.65 -7.09
C VAL A 37 10.08 -8.50 -6.44
N THR A 38 9.03 -7.86 -5.92
CA THR A 38 7.94 -8.55 -5.22
C THR A 38 6.85 -9.06 -6.16
N ASN A 39 6.93 -8.70 -7.46
CA ASN A 39 5.93 -8.95 -8.50
C ASN A 39 4.52 -8.50 -8.09
N THR A 40 4.40 -7.31 -7.50
CA THR A 40 3.12 -6.69 -7.13
C THR A 40 3.14 -5.20 -7.40
N GLU A 41 1.99 -4.64 -7.78
CA GLU A 41 1.85 -3.20 -8.01
C GLU A 41 1.90 -2.38 -6.72
N SER A 42 1.57 -3.00 -5.59
CA SER A 42 1.53 -2.38 -4.27
C SER A 42 2.24 -3.26 -3.24
N PRO A 43 3.58 -3.25 -3.20
CA PRO A 43 4.37 -4.10 -2.31
C PRO A 43 4.16 -3.83 -0.82
N ILE A 44 3.62 -2.66 -0.48
CA ILE A 44 3.37 -2.23 0.88
C ILE A 44 1.92 -1.76 0.98
N VAL A 45 1.19 -2.26 1.97
CA VAL A 45 -0.20 -1.83 2.27
C VAL A 45 -0.39 -1.68 3.77
N VAL A 46 -1.37 -0.89 4.19
CA VAL A 46 -1.69 -0.66 5.61
C VAL A 46 -3.07 -1.26 5.93
N VAL A 47 -3.17 -1.93 7.08
CA VAL A 47 -4.43 -2.46 7.60
C VAL A 47 -5.30 -1.34 8.13
N LEU A 48 -6.48 -1.17 7.55
CA LEU A 48 -7.40 -0.07 7.86
C LEU A 48 -8.52 -0.46 8.84
N SER A 49 -8.80 -1.75 9.02
CA SER A 49 -9.91 -2.27 9.82
C SER A 49 -9.47 -3.42 10.74
N GLY A 50 -10.33 -3.80 11.69
CA GLY A 50 -10.12 -4.94 12.60
C GLY A 50 -10.69 -6.27 12.09
N SER A 51 -10.95 -6.43 10.79
CA SER A 51 -11.53 -7.68 10.25
C SER A 51 -10.57 -8.87 10.30
N MET A 52 -9.28 -8.61 10.47
CA MET A 52 -8.21 -9.61 10.53
C MET A 52 -7.70 -9.88 11.95
N GLU A 53 -8.35 -9.36 12.99
CA GLU A 53 -7.98 -9.67 14.36
C GLU A 53 -8.25 -11.16 14.68
N PRO A 54 -7.35 -11.84 15.43
CA PRO A 54 -6.15 -11.34 16.10
C PRO A 54 -4.86 -11.36 15.25
N ALA A 55 -4.92 -11.81 13.99
CA ALA A 55 -3.73 -11.97 13.15
C ALA A 55 -3.10 -10.62 12.77
N PHE A 56 -3.93 -9.64 12.43
CA PHE A 56 -3.51 -8.27 12.13
C PHE A 56 -4.43 -7.25 12.80
N HIS A 57 -3.82 -6.15 13.24
CA HIS A 57 -4.51 -5.03 13.87
C HIS A 57 -4.52 -3.82 12.95
N ARG A 58 -5.47 -2.91 13.20
CA ARG A 58 -5.50 -1.61 12.51
C ARG A 58 -4.17 -0.88 12.72
N GLY A 59 -3.57 -0.45 11.61
CA GLY A 59 -2.27 0.22 11.61
C GLY A 59 -1.08 -0.69 11.35
N ASP A 60 -1.26 -1.99 11.17
CA ASP A 60 -0.17 -2.87 10.74
C ASP A 60 0.21 -2.58 9.28
N LEU A 61 1.51 -2.51 9.01
CA LEU A 61 2.08 -2.32 7.68
C LEU A 61 2.44 -3.69 7.12
N LEU A 62 1.81 -4.12 6.03
CA LEU A 62 1.99 -5.43 5.42
C LEU A 62 2.91 -5.35 4.21
N PHE A 63 3.81 -6.32 4.09
CA PHE A 63 4.64 -6.54 2.92
C PHE A 63 4.03 -7.63 2.05
N LEU A 64 3.78 -7.28 0.79
CA LEU A 64 3.14 -8.13 -0.20
C LEU A 64 4.14 -8.65 -1.22
N THR A 65 3.91 -9.86 -1.68
CA THR A 65 4.54 -10.41 -2.87
C THR A 65 3.57 -11.32 -3.59
N LEU A 66 3.68 -11.39 -4.91
CA LEU A 66 2.89 -12.31 -5.72
C LEU A 66 3.79 -13.04 -6.72
N PRO A 67 4.68 -13.95 -6.28
CA PRO A 67 5.57 -14.64 -7.20
C PRO A 67 4.76 -15.45 -8.23
N ARG A 68 5.14 -15.39 -9.51
CA ARG A 68 4.43 -16.13 -10.59
C ARG A 68 4.34 -17.65 -10.36
N ASN A 69 5.32 -18.20 -9.64
CA ASN A 69 5.42 -19.63 -9.34
C ASN A 69 4.89 -20.01 -7.93
N ASP A 70 4.48 -19.04 -7.10
CA ASP A 70 3.95 -19.32 -5.76
C ASP A 70 2.42 -19.39 -5.87
N ASN A 71 1.89 -20.60 -5.77
CA ASN A 71 0.44 -20.80 -5.75
C ASN A 71 -0.11 -20.32 -4.40
N VAL A 72 -1.29 -19.70 -4.46
CA VAL A 72 -2.02 -19.36 -3.26
C VAL A 72 -2.49 -20.66 -2.62
N ALA A 73 -2.22 -20.83 -1.33
CA ALA A 73 -2.66 -21.98 -0.57
C ALA A 73 -3.82 -21.63 0.36
N ILE A 74 -4.55 -22.64 0.81
CA ILE A 74 -5.54 -22.49 1.88
C ILE A 74 -4.80 -21.98 3.13
N ASN A 75 -5.42 -21.03 3.84
CA ASN A 75 -4.88 -20.29 4.98
C ASN A 75 -3.86 -19.18 4.66
N ASP A 76 -3.47 -18.98 3.40
CA ASP A 76 -2.69 -17.79 3.02
C ASP A 76 -3.50 -16.51 3.27
N ILE A 77 -2.82 -15.43 3.61
CA ILE A 77 -3.44 -14.10 3.73
C ILE A 77 -3.16 -13.33 2.47
N CYS A 78 -4.22 -13.00 1.76
CA CYS A 78 -4.17 -12.37 0.46
C CYS A 78 -4.79 -10.98 0.50
N VAL A 79 -4.23 -10.10 -0.32
CA VAL A 79 -4.73 -8.77 -0.57
C VAL A 79 -5.30 -8.76 -1.98
N PHE A 80 -6.56 -8.38 -2.10
CA PHE A 80 -7.26 -8.33 -3.38
C PHE A 80 -8.02 -7.03 -3.56
N LYS A 81 -8.19 -6.63 -4.81
CA LYS A 81 -8.97 -5.45 -5.20
C LYS A 81 -10.18 -5.90 -6.01
N LEU A 82 -11.37 -5.50 -5.57
CA LEU A 82 -12.60 -5.76 -6.31
C LEU A 82 -12.79 -4.70 -7.40
N PRO A 83 -13.32 -5.06 -8.58
CA PRO A 83 -13.68 -4.08 -9.61
C PRO A 83 -14.59 -2.99 -9.04
N GLY A 84 -14.31 -1.72 -9.36
CA GLY A 84 -15.11 -0.59 -8.86
C GLY A 84 -14.90 -0.21 -7.39
N ARG A 85 -14.00 -0.87 -6.65
CA ARG A 85 -13.58 -0.46 -5.32
C ARG A 85 -12.10 -0.11 -5.28
N ASP A 86 -11.77 1.08 -4.80
CA ASP A 86 -10.39 1.55 -4.75
C ASP A 86 -9.59 1.02 -3.56
N ILE A 87 -10.27 0.63 -2.49
CA ILE A 87 -9.62 0.19 -1.25
C ILE A 87 -9.38 -1.34 -1.33
N PRO A 88 -8.12 -1.80 -1.25
CA PRO A 88 -7.82 -3.23 -1.23
C PRO A 88 -8.29 -3.88 0.08
N ILE A 89 -8.68 -5.15 0.00
CA ILE A 89 -9.18 -5.94 1.12
C ILE A 89 -8.14 -7.02 1.46
N VAL A 90 -7.81 -7.16 2.75
CA VAL A 90 -6.84 -8.13 3.25
C VAL A 90 -7.60 -9.20 4.01
N HIS A 91 -7.69 -10.43 3.50
CA HIS A 91 -8.39 -11.53 4.17
C HIS A 91 -7.72 -12.89 3.94
N ARG A 92 -8.08 -13.89 4.76
CA ARG A 92 -7.53 -15.25 4.69
C ARG A 92 -8.27 -16.09 3.66
N VAL A 93 -7.53 -16.88 2.90
CA VAL A 93 -8.08 -17.85 1.95
C VAL A 93 -8.67 -19.03 2.71
N LEU A 94 -9.98 -19.21 2.57
CA LEU A 94 -10.75 -20.28 3.20
C LEU A 94 -10.84 -21.52 2.30
N LYS A 95 -11.08 -21.31 1.00
CA LYS A 95 -11.20 -22.40 0.01
C LYS A 95 -10.62 -21.98 -1.32
N ILE A 96 -10.10 -22.97 -2.05
CA ILE A 96 -9.63 -22.85 -3.42
C ILE A 96 -10.44 -23.82 -4.26
N HIS A 97 -10.97 -23.32 -5.36
CA HIS A 97 -11.68 -24.09 -6.36
C HIS A 97 -10.95 -23.95 -7.69
N GLN A 98 -10.79 -25.04 -8.41
CA GLN A 98 -10.24 -25.03 -9.77
C GLN A 98 -11.34 -25.48 -10.72
N ASP A 99 -11.54 -24.70 -11.78
CA ASP A 99 -12.45 -25.04 -12.86
C ASP A 99 -11.79 -26.04 -13.84
N GLU A 100 -12.58 -26.65 -14.73
CA GLU A 100 -12.13 -27.61 -15.75
C GLU A 100 -11.06 -27.02 -16.69
N THR A 101 -11.06 -25.69 -16.82
CA THR A 101 -10.06 -24.91 -17.58
C THR A 101 -8.73 -24.70 -16.83
N GLY A 102 -8.63 -25.15 -15.58
CA GLY A 102 -7.48 -24.93 -14.71
C GLY A 102 -7.43 -23.54 -14.05
N LYS A 103 -8.49 -22.73 -14.17
CA LYS A 103 -8.57 -21.42 -13.51
C LYS A 103 -8.83 -21.56 -12.01
N GLU A 104 -8.04 -20.84 -11.21
CA GLU A 104 -8.15 -20.82 -9.75
C GLU A 104 -9.12 -19.73 -9.27
N TYR A 105 -10.03 -20.14 -8.40
CA TYR A 105 -11.05 -19.35 -7.74
C TYR A 105 -10.87 -19.46 -6.23
N LEU A 106 -10.85 -18.33 -5.54
CA LEU A 106 -10.61 -18.28 -4.10
C LEU A 106 -11.86 -17.80 -3.38
N LEU A 107 -12.10 -18.36 -2.20
CA LEU A 107 -13.05 -17.83 -1.22
C LEU A 107 -12.25 -17.31 -0.04
N THR A 108 -12.46 -16.06 0.31
CA THR A 108 -11.76 -15.39 1.40
C THR A 108 -12.70 -15.09 2.58
N LYS A 109 -12.10 -14.92 3.75
CA LYS A 109 -12.79 -14.53 4.98
C LYS A 109 -11.85 -13.73 5.87
N GLY A 110 -12.34 -12.65 6.47
CA GLY A 110 -11.66 -11.98 7.58
C GLY A 110 -11.64 -12.85 8.84
N ASP A 111 -10.50 -12.92 9.51
CA ASP A 111 -10.31 -13.77 10.70
C ASP A 111 -11.35 -13.45 11.79
N ASN A 112 -11.68 -12.17 11.97
CA ASN A 112 -12.65 -11.67 12.95
C ASN A 112 -14.10 -11.61 12.41
N ASN A 113 -14.34 -11.95 11.13
CA ASN A 113 -15.68 -11.89 10.55
C ASN A 113 -16.48 -13.17 10.87
N ALA A 114 -17.79 -13.06 11.10
CA ALA A 114 -18.64 -14.24 11.32
C ALA A 114 -19.00 -14.99 10.01
N ARG A 115 -18.98 -14.28 8.88
CA ARG A 115 -19.32 -14.81 7.55
C ARG A 115 -18.14 -14.67 6.60
N ASP A 116 -18.17 -15.44 5.51
CA ASP A 116 -17.24 -15.29 4.40
C ASP A 116 -17.50 -13.99 3.61
N ASP A 117 -16.57 -13.67 2.70
CA ASP A 117 -16.59 -12.41 1.97
C ASP A 117 -17.56 -12.39 0.79
N ARG A 118 -18.43 -13.39 0.60
CA ARG A 118 -19.35 -13.44 -0.54
C ARG A 118 -20.29 -12.24 -0.61
N VAL A 119 -20.64 -11.67 0.53
CA VAL A 119 -21.47 -10.45 0.63
C VAL A 119 -20.70 -9.21 0.17
N LEU A 120 -19.36 -9.25 0.24
CA LEU A 120 -18.49 -8.14 -0.17
C LEU A 120 -18.21 -8.15 -1.67
N TYR A 121 -18.32 -9.29 -2.34
CA TYR A 121 -18.08 -9.43 -3.77
C TYR A 121 -19.18 -8.75 -4.61
N ASP A 122 -18.95 -8.65 -5.91
CA ASP A 122 -19.94 -8.08 -6.83
C ASP A 122 -21.20 -8.96 -6.91
N ARG A 123 -22.33 -8.38 -7.34
CA ARG A 123 -23.61 -9.11 -7.42
C ARG A 123 -23.48 -10.35 -8.31
N GLY A 124 -23.74 -11.52 -7.74
CA GLY A 124 -23.64 -12.81 -8.44
C GLY A 124 -22.24 -13.42 -8.43
N GLN A 125 -21.24 -12.73 -7.88
CA GLN A 125 -19.88 -13.26 -7.74
C GLN A 125 -19.75 -14.02 -6.42
N MET A 126 -19.39 -15.31 -6.50
CA MET A 126 -19.23 -16.18 -5.33
C MET A 126 -17.76 -16.47 -4.98
N TRP A 127 -16.85 -16.09 -5.87
CA TRP A 127 -15.42 -16.39 -5.79
C TRP A 127 -14.58 -15.25 -6.37
N ILE A 128 -13.36 -15.06 -5.88
CA ILE A 128 -12.39 -14.12 -6.45
C ILE A 128 -11.40 -14.84 -7.35
N ASN A 129 -11.09 -14.23 -8.50
CA ASN A 129 -10.09 -14.73 -9.43
C ASN A 129 -8.69 -14.33 -8.97
N LYS A 130 -7.68 -15.10 -9.41
CA LYS A 130 -6.26 -14.76 -9.22
C LYS A 130 -5.88 -13.39 -9.79
N GLU A 131 -6.58 -12.93 -10.82
CA GLU A 131 -6.40 -11.60 -11.44
C GLU A 131 -6.75 -10.43 -10.51
N HIS A 132 -7.63 -10.65 -9.52
CA HIS A 132 -7.98 -9.64 -8.53
C HIS A 132 -6.97 -9.57 -7.38
N LEU A 133 -6.02 -10.51 -7.30
CA LEU A 133 -5.01 -10.53 -6.26
C LEU A 133 -3.96 -9.46 -6.53
N VAL A 134 -3.77 -8.60 -5.53
CA VAL A 134 -2.66 -7.65 -5.48
C VAL A 134 -1.41 -8.36 -4.96
N GLY A 135 -1.55 -9.22 -3.96
CA GLY A 135 -0.44 -9.99 -3.41
C GLY A 135 -0.77 -10.85 -2.21
N LYS A 136 0.20 -11.67 -1.80
CA LYS A 136 0.20 -12.46 -0.58
C LYS A 136 1.07 -11.79 0.48
N VAL A 137 0.59 -11.75 1.71
CA VAL A 137 1.34 -11.20 2.85
C VAL A 137 2.49 -12.15 3.21
N LYS A 138 3.73 -11.64 3.28
CA LYS A 138 4.90 -12.41 3.76
C LYS A 138 5.49 -11.88 5.07
N GLY A 139 5.16 -10.66 5.45
CA GLY A 139 5.63 -10.05 6.68
C GLY A 139 4.85 -8.80 7.00
N PHE A 140 5.01 -8.31 8.23
CA PHE A 140 4.38 -7.07 8.66
C PHE A 140 5.22 -6.35 9.72
N LEU A 141 4.96 -5.04 9.86
CA LEU A 141 5.42 -4.24 10.98
C LEU A 141 4.21 -3.75 11.76
N PRO A 142 4.11 -4.07 13.06
CA PRO A 142 2.95 -3.70 13.85
C PRO A 142 2.88 -2.19 14.07
N TYR A 143 1.67 -1.62 13.98
CA TYR A 143 1.35 -0.21 14.26
C TYR A 143 2.07 0.89 13.45
N VAL A 144 3.05 0.58 12.60
CA VAL A 144 3.78 1.58 11.80
C VAL A 144 2.85 2.37 10.87
N GLY A 145 1.86 1.69 10.30
CA GLY A 145 0.83 2.28 9.47
C GLY A 145 -0.07 3.28 10.21
N MET A 146 -0.10 3.29 11.54
CA MET A 146 -0.84 4.30 12.30
C MET A 146 -0.40 5.72 11.96
N VAL A 147 0.88 5.94 11.64
CA VAL A 147 1.37 7.26 11.20
C VAL A 147 0.66 7.69 9.92
N THR A 148 0.54 6.79 8.94
CA THR A 148 -0.13 7.09 7.67
C THR A 148 -1.64 7.31 7.85
N ILE A 149 -2.28 6.51 8.71
CA ILE A 149 -3.70 6.65 9.06
C ILE A 149 -3.91 8.01 9.73
N MET A 150 -3.11 8.37 10.73
CA MET A 150 -3.23 9.63 11.45
C MET A 150 -3.00 10.84 10.52
N MET A 151 -2.00 10.77 9.64
CA MET A 151 -1.79 11.81 8.63
C MET A 151 -3.01 11.95 7.69
N ASN A 152 -3.67 10.85 7.35
CA ASN A 152 -4.85 10.88 6.49
C ASN A 152 -6.10 11.40 7.23
N ASP A 153 -6.33 10.94 8.46
CA ASP A 153 -7.48 11.30 9.29
C ASP A 153 -7.40 12.77 9.75
N TYR A 154 -6.20 13.26 10.04
CA TYR A 154 -5.96 14.64 10.50
C TYR A 154 -5.23 15.46 9.43
N ALA A 155 -5.97 16.08 8.52
CA ALA A 155 -5.40 16.88 7.43
C ALA A 155 -4.44 17.99 7.90
N TRP A 156 -4.69 18.60 9.07
CA TRP A 156 -3.82 19.64 9.65
C TRP A 156 -2.39 19.15 9.91
N MET A 157 -2.22 17.86 10.21
CA MET A 157 -0.91 17.27 10.47
C MET A 157 -0.01 17.29 9.24
N LYS A 158 -0.58 17.09 8.03
CA LYS A 158 0.18 17.18 6.78
C LYS A 158 0.80 18.57 6.63
N TYR A 159 0.02 19.62 6.90
CA TYR A 159 0.48 21.00 6.84
C TYR A 159 1.48 21.33 7.95
N ALA A 160 1.29 20.79 9.16
CA ALA A 160 2.24 20.96 10.25
C ALA A 160 3.61 20.36 9.92
N VAL A 161 3.66 19.13 9.38
CA VAL A 161 4.91 18.46 8.96
C VAL A 161 5.60 19.25 7.85
N LEU A 162 4.86 19.70 6.83
CA LEU A 162 5.40 20.53 5.76
C LEU A 162 5.92 21.88 6.30
N GLY A 163 5.24 22.48 7.28
CA GLY A 163 5.67 23.70 7.95
C GLY A 163 6.97 23.50 8.73
N VAL A 164 7.09 22.42 9.50
CA VAL A 164 8.32 22.07 10.24
C VAL A 164 9.48 21.77 9.30
N LEU A 165 9.26 21.00 8.22
CA LEU A 165 10.28 20.74 7.21
C LEU A 165 10.72 22.02 6.51
N GLY A 166 9.77 22.87 6.14
CA GLY A 166 10.07 24.19 5.56
C GLY A 166 10.90 25.04 6.52
N PHE A 167 10.53 25.11 7.80
CA PHE A 167 11.28 25.82 8.83
C PHE A 167 12.68 25.22 9.07
N PHE A 168 12.82 23.89 9.06
CA PHE A 168 14.10 23.22 9.23
C PHE A 168 15.06 23.52 8.08
N VAL A 169 14.57 23.49 6.83
CA VAL A 169 15.32 23.90 5.65
C VAL A 169 15.73 25.37 5.72
N LEU A 170 14.93 26.22 6.38
CA LEU A 170 15.28 27.63 6.59
C LEU A 170 16.40 27.81 7.63
N ILE A 171 16.42 27.00 8.70
CA ILE A 171 17.46 27.08 9.75
C ILE A 171 18.78 26.47 9.28
N HIS A 172 18.74 25.31 8.63
CA HIS A 172 19.95 24.60 8.17
C HIS A 172 20.44 25.10 6.81
N ARG A 173 20.12 26.34 6.46
CA ARG A 173 20.52 26.97 5.20
C ARG A 173 21.90 27.63 5.37
N GLU A 174 22.92 26.79 5.57
CA GLU A 174 24.34 27.13 5.40
C GLU A 174 24.88 26.54 4.08
#